data_AF-A0ABD5SFW4-F1
#
_entry.id   AF-A0ABD5SFW4-F1
#
_cell.length_a   1.000
_cell.length_b   1.000
_cell.length_c   1.000
_cell.angle_alpha   90.00
_cell.angle_beta   90.00
_cell.angle_gamma   90.00
#
_symmetry.space_group_name_H-M   'P 1'
#
loop_
_entity.id
_entity.type
_entity.pdbx_description
1 polymer ?
#
loop_
_entity_poly.entity_id
_entity_poly.type
_entity_poly.pdbx_seq_one_letter_code
_entity_poly.pdbx_strand_id
1 'polypeptide(L)'
;LAAVSNGISGPAGASGPDGRSGPNGGSVSDGGAGGGGRDARDRLLVDLACHPSLKRGDAIDEDGIRALLARLGECERPFACPHGRPTVLSVSESTFAAGFERDR
;
A
#
# COMPACT_ATOMS: atom_id res chain seq x y z
N LEU A 1 -15.17 5.95 9.77
CA LEU A 1 -14.79 4.79 8.93
C LEU A 1 -15.59 4.84 7.63
N ALA A 2 -15.31 5.82 6.78
CA ALA A 2 -15.83 5.81 5.42
C ALA A 2 -14.99 4.79 4.66
N ALA A 3 -15.57 3.60 4.43
CA ALA A 3 -15.09 2.74 3.37
C ALA A 3 -15.32 3.51 2.06
N VAL A 4 -14.27 4.14 1.52
CA VAL A 4 -14.25 4.53 0.11
C VAL A 4 -14.11 3.23 -0.70
N SER A 5 -15.20 2.46 -0.73
CA SER A 5 -15.61 1.74 -1.91
C SER A 5 -16.28 2.77 -2.80
N ASN A 6 -15.58 3.20 -3.85
CA ASN A 6 -16.15 3.60 -5.14
C ASN A 6 -15.00 3.92 -6.11
N GLY A 7 -14.85 3.07 -7.12
CA GLY A 7 -14.52 3.55 -8.47
C GLY A 7 -13.05 3.72 -8.87
N ILE A 8 -12.13 2.84 -8.45
CA ILE A 8 -10.98 2.54 -9.33
C ILE A 8 -11.28 1.24 -10.06
N SER A 9 -12.06 1.33 -11.14
CA SER A 9 -12.06 0.27 -12.13
C SER A 9 -10.68 0.28 -12.78
N GLY A 10 -9.76 -0.52 -12.24
CA GLY A 10 -8.54 -0.86 -12.96
C GLY A 10 -8.93 -1.49 -14.31
N PRO A 11 -8.18 -1.23 -15.40
CA PRO A 11 -8.46 -1.87 -16.67
C PRO A 11 -8.44 -3.39 -16.50
N ALA A 12 -9.45 -4.05 -17.07
CA ALA A 12 -9.51 -5.49 -17.14
C ALA A 12 -8.27 -6.02 -17.87
N GLY A 13 -7.46 -6.82 -17.17
CA GLY A 13 -6.55 -7.82 -17.74
C GLY A 13 -5.54 -7.34 -18.79
N ALA A 14 -4.28 -7.21 -18.38
CA ALA A 14 -3.16 -7.61 -19.23
C ALA A 14 -2.25 -8.52 -18.41
N SER A 15 -2.54 -9.82 -18.49
CA SER A 15 -1.64 -10.88 -18.04
C SER A 15 -0.33 -10.75 -18.81
N GLY A 16 0.74 -10.27 -18.17
CA GLY A 16 2.09 -10.43 -18.71
C GLY A 16 2.42 -11.93 -18.81
N PRO A 17 3.25 -12.37 -19.78
CA PRO A 17 3.54 -13.79 -20.03
C PRO A 17 4.35 -14.50 -18.92
N ASP A 18 4.62 -13.83 -17.79
CA ASP A 18 5.55 -14.31 -16.78
C ASP A 18 4.77 -15.00 -15.65
N GLY A 19 4.28 -16.21 -15.94
CA GLY A 19 3.63 -17.11 -14.98
C GLY A 19 4.57 -17.52 -13.84
N ARG A 20 4.70 -16.67 -12.81
CA ARG A 20 5.24 -17.06 -11.51
C ARG A 20 4.15 -16.96 -10.46
N SER A 21 3.37 -18.03 -10.36
CA SER A 21 2.70 -18.40 -9.12
C SER A 21 3.78 -18.61 -8.05
N GLY A 22 3.95 -17.64 -7.16
CA GLY A 22 4.78 -17.85 -5.96
C GLY A 22 4.10 -18.86 -5.03
N PRO A 23 4.84 -19.82 -4.43
CA PRO A 23 4.26 -20.79 -3.51
C PRO A 23 3.78 -20.13 -2.21
N ASN A 24 2.62 -20.59 -1.75
CA ASN A 24 1.98 -20.26 -0.47
C ASN A 24 2.91 -20.39 0.76
N GLY A 25 2.55 -19.70 1.84
CA GLY A 25 2.79 -20.18 3.21
C GLY A 25 3.72 -19.33 4.09
N GLY A 26 3.33 -18.09 4.39
CA GLY A 26 3.91 -17.36 5.52
C GLY A 26 3.14 -17.70 6.79
N SER A 27 3.71 -18.55 7.64
CA SER A 27 3.21 -18.99 8.95
C SER A 27 2.45 -17.92 9.73
N VAL A 28 1.15 -18.13 9.96
CA VAL A 28 0.40 -17.40 10.96
C VAL A 28 0.83 -17.91 12.34
N SER A 29 1.79 -17.22 12.94
CA SER A 29 2.10 -17.44 14.35
C SER A 29 0.94 -16.87 15.16
N ASP A 30 0.06 -17.74 15.65
CA ASP A 30 -0.96 -17.41 16.64
C ASP A 30 -0.26 -17.04 17.96
N GLY A 31 0.02 -15.75 18.09
CA GLY A 31 0.58 -15.15 19.29
C GLY A 31 -0.48 -14.32 20.00
N GLY A 32 -1.05 -14.88 21.07
CA GLY A 32 -1.68 -14.10 22.13
C GLY A 32 -3.17 -14.37 22.32
N ALA A 33 -3.47 -15.34 23.19
CA ALA A 33 -4.74 -15.46 23.87
C ALA A 33 -5.02 -14.19 24.69
N GLY A 34 -5.95 -13.37 24.22
CA GLY A 34 -6.41 -12.17 24.90
C GLY A 34 -6.69 -11.02 23.94
N GLY A 35 -7.75 -11.11 23.14
CA GLY A 35 -8.16 -10.04 22.24
C GLY A 35 -9.66 -9.81 22.35
N GLY A 36 -10.08 -8.64 22.82
CA GLY A 36 -11.49 -8.27 22.82
C GLY A 36 -12.00 -8.15 21.39
N GLY A 37 -13.33 -8.10 21.18
CA GLY A 37 -13.91 -7.95 19.83
C GLY A 37 -13.40 -6.73 19.04
N ARG A 38 -12.82 -5.73 19.72
CA ARG A 38 -12.11 -4.59 19.11
C ARG A 38 -10.82 -5.01 18.40
N ASP A 39 -10.01 -5.87 19.01
CA ASP A 39 -8.74 -6.31 18.42
C ASP A 39 -8.95 -7.20 17.20
N ALA A 40 -9.98 -8.05 17.24
CA ALA A 40 -10.37 -8.87 16.09
C ALA A 40 -10.87 -8.01 14.91
N ARG A 41 -11.65 -6.96 15.22
CA ARG A 41 -12.11 -6.00 14.20
C ARG A 41 -10.95 -5.26 13.57
N ASP A 42 -10.00 -4.78 14.36
CA ASP A 42 -8.86 -4.01 13.85
C ASP A 42 -7.98 -4.88 12.94
N ARG A 43 -7.71 -6.13 13.33
CA ARG A 43 -7.01 -7.11 12.47
C ARG A 43 -7.72 -7.31 11.14
N LEU A 44 -9.03 -7.52 11.15
CA LEU A 44 -9.82 -7.68 9.93
C LEU A 44 -9.75 -6.42 9.05
N LEU A 45 -9.82 -5.22 9.63
CA LEU A 45 -9.73 -3.97 8.88
C LEU A 45 -8.34 -3.78 8.25
N VAL A 46 -7.27 -4.20 8.94
CA VAL A 46 -5.91 -4.20 8.39
C VAL A 46 -5.82 -5.10 7.16
N ASP A 47 -6.37 -6.32 7.22
CA ASP A 47 -6.38 -7.27 6.10
C ASP A 47 -7.19 -6.74 4.91
N LEU A 48 -8.39 -6.21 5.19
CA LEU A 48 -9.27 -5.61 4.18
C LEU A 48 -8.65 -4.39 3.50
N ALA A 49 -7.84 -3.61 4.21
CA ALA A 49 -7.11 -2.49 3.62
C ALA A 49 -5.91 -2.97 2.78
N CYS A 50 -5.25 -4.05 3.20
CA CYS A 50 -4.01 -4.49 2.60
C CYS A 50 -4.22 -5.36 1.37
N HIS A 51 -5.07 -6.38 1.41
CA HIS A 51 -5.18 -7.35 0.31
C HIS A 51 -5.58 -6.74 -1.05
N PRO A 52 -6.58 -5.84 -1.13
CA PRO A 52 -6.98 -5.24 -2.41
C PRO A 52 -6.15 -4.00 -2.77
N SER A 53 -5.13 -3.65 -2.00
CA SER A 53 -4.29 -2.49 -2.32
C SER A 53 -3.50 -2.74 -3.60
N LEU A 54 -3.13 -1.66 -4.30
CA LEU A 54 -2.12 -1.71 -5.35
C LEU A 54 -0.82 -2.36 -4.82
N LYS A 55 -0.23 -3.20 -5.65
CA LYS A 55 0.99 -3.97 -5.40
C LYS A 55 2.05 -3.64 -6.42
N ARG A 56 3.26 -4.10 -6.13
CA ARG A 56 4.38 -4.03 -7.06
C ARG A 56 4.01 -4.77 -8.35
N GLY A 57 4.17 -4.10 -9.47
CA GLY A 57 3.91 -4.66 -10.80
C GLY A 57 2.50 -4.39 -11.33
N ASP A 58 1.60 -3.87 -10.50
CA ASP A 58 0.28 -3.46 -10.98
C ASP A 58 0.42 -2.25 -11.91
N ALA A 59 -0.29 -2.30 -13.04
CA ALA A 59 -0.37 -1.18 -13.97
C ALA A 59 -1.34 -0.12 -13.44
N ILE A 60 -0.95 1.14 -13.55
CA ILE A 60 -1.78 2.30 -13.23
C ILE A 60 -1.41 3.44 -14.17
N ASP A 61 -2.41 4.18 -14.63
CA ASP A 61 -2.21 5.35 -15.48
C ASP A 61 -2.01 6.62 -14.66
N GLU A 62 -1.73 7.72 -15.35
CA GLU A 62 -1.44 9.00 -14.72
C GLU A 62 -2.61 9.53 -13.88
N ASP A 63 -3.84 9.40 -14.40
CA ASP A 63 -5.05 9.81 -13.69
C ASP A 63 -5.27 8.96 -12.43
N GLY A 64 -5.04 7.66 -12.51
CA GLY A 64 -5.08 6.75 -11.37
C GLY A 64 -4.04 7.11 -10.30
N ILE A 65 -2.82 7.47 -10.70
CA ILE A 65 -1.78 7.94 -9.77
C ILE A 65 -2.24 9.22 -9.06
N ARG A 66 -2.76 10.20 -9.80
CA ARG A 66 -3.25 11.46 -9.22
C ARG A 66 -4.39 11.20 -8.23
N ALA A 67 -5.35 10.35 -8.59
CA ALA A 67 -6.46 9.97 -7.72
C ALA A 67 -5.99 9.24 -6.45
N LEU A 68 -5.00 8.35 -6.58
CA LEU A 68 -4.40 7.66 -5.43
C LEU A 68 -3.77 8.64 -4.45
N LEU A 69 -2.98 9.59 -4.94
CA LEU A 69 -2.32 10.60 -4.12
C LEU A 69 -3.32 11.56 -3.46
N ALA A 70 -4.39 11.94 -4.16
CA ALA A 70 -5.47 12.75 -3.59
C ALA A 70 -6.13 12.04 -2.40
N ARG A 71 -6.53 10.76 -2.58
CA ARG A 71 -7.13 9.94 -1.52
C ARG A 71 -6.20 9.71 -0.34
N LEU A 72 -4.89 9.58 -0.59
CA LEU A 72 -3.90 9.50 0.49
C LEU A 72 -3.94 10.76 1.35
N GLY A 73 -4.04 11.94 0.73
CA GLY A 73 -4.13 13.23 1.43
C GLY A 73 -5.40 13.41 2.28
N GLU A 74 -6.46 12.66 2.01
CA GLU A 74 -7.72 12.68 2.78
C GLU A 74 -7.68 11.79 4.03
N CYS A 75 -6.67 10.92 4.14
CA CYS A 75 -6.54 10.01 5.27
C CYS A 75 -6.08 10.75 6.53
N GLU A 76 -6.64 10.38 7.69
CA GLU A 76 -6.26 10.94 8.99
C GLU A 76 -4.78 10.70 9.34
N ARG A 77 -4.24 9.55 8.91
CA ARG A 77 -2.85 9.15 9.13
C ARG A 77 -2.17 8.78 7.82
N PRO A 78 -1.86 9.77 6.95
CA PRO A 78 -1.44 9.50 5.58
C PRO A 78 -0.02 8.94 5.47
N PHE A 79 0.82 9.13 6.49
CA PHE A 79 2.24 8.75 6.47
C PHE A 79 2.55 7.38 7.11
N ALA A 80 1.54 6.65 7.55
CA ALA A 80 1.68 5.32 8.13
C ALA A 80 0.61 4.38 7.60
N CYS A 81 1.02 3.23 7.06
CA CYS A 81 0.09 2.19 6.68
C CYS A 81 -0.51 1.52 7.94
N PRO A 82 -1.63 0.79 7.84
CA PRO A 82 -2.25 0.13 9.00
C PRO A 82 -1.35 -0.90 9.71
N HIS A 83 -0.26 -1.36 9.06
CA HIS A 83 0.77 -2.22 9.65
C HIS A 83 1.97 -1.45 10.23
N GLY A 84 1.97 -0.11 10.17
CA GLY A 84 3.05 0.74 10.69
C GLY A 84 4.21 0.99 9.72
N ARG A 85 4.15 0.55 8.46
CA ARG A 85 5.17 0.91 7.45
C ARG A 85 4.98 2.35 6.97
N PRO A 86 6.05 3.10 6.71
CA PRO A 86 5.94 4.43 6.10
C PRO A 86 5.41 4.33 4.67
N THR A 87 4.50 5.23 4.30
CA THR A 87 3.90 5.31 2.96
C THR A 87 4.64 6.30 2.05
N VAL A 88 5.36 7.27 2.62
CA VAL A 88 6.09 8.31 1.90
C VAL A 88 7.49 8.44 2.50
N LEU A 89 8.49 8.60 1.62
CA LEU A 89 9.85 9.00 1.97
C LEU A 89 10.17 10.27 1.19
N SER A 90 10.83 11.22 1.83
CA SER A 90 11.31 12.45 1.19
C SER A 90 12.83 12.41 1.10
N VAL A 91 13.36 12.71 -0.07
CA VAL A 91 14.80 12.82 -0.35
C VAL A 91 15.04 14.20 -0.94
N SER A 92 15.99 14.96 -0.40
CA SER A 92 16.26 16.32 -0.89
C SER A 92 16.95 16.29 -2.25
N GLU A 93 16.79 17.39 -3.01
CA GLU A 93 17.54 17.58 -4.26
C GLU A 93 19.05 17.52 -4.01
N SER A 94 19.54 18.05 -2.89
CA SER A 94 20.95 17.99 -2.52
C SER A 94 21.46 16.56 -2.31
N THR A 95 20.65 15.68 -1.72
CA THR A 95 21.01 14.26 -1.58
C THR A 95 21.16 13.59 -2.94
N PHE A 96 20.27 13.90 -3.88
CA PHE A 96 20.41 13.41 -5.26
C PHE A 96 21.64 13.98 -5.95
N ALA A 97 21.86 15.30 -5.85
CA ALA A 97 22.99 15.98 -6.47
C ALA A 97 24.33 15.39 -5.99
N ALA A 98 24.50 15.23 -4.68
CA ALA A 98 25.68 14.61 -4.09
C ALA A 98 25.87 13.16 -4.55
N GLY A 99 24.78 12.39 -4.66
CA GLY A 99 24.82 11.01 -5.16
C GLY A 99 25.26 10.88 -6.63
N PHE A 100 25.16 11.95 -7.41
CA PHE A 100 25.66 12.05 -8.78
C PHE A 100 26.95 12.87 -8.92
N GLU A 101 27.61 13.22 -7.80
CA GLU A 101 28.82 14.06 -7.77
C GLU A 101 28.59 15.44 -8.42
N ARG A 102 27.37 15.97 -8.30
CA ARG A 102 26.91 17.26 -8.86
C ARG A 102 26.70 18.29 -7.76
N ASP A 103 27.65 18.40 -6.84
CA ASP A 103 27.62 19.41 -5.77
C ASP A 103 27.65 20.81 -6.42
N ARG A 104 26.54 21.54 -6.34
CA ARG A 104 26.43 22.93 -6.82
C ARG A 104 26.94 23.91 -5.76
#